data_AF-A0A950J794-F1
#
_entry.id   AF-A0A950J794-F1
#
_cell.length_a   1.000
_cell.length_b   1.000
_cell.length_c   1.000
_cell.angle_alpha   90.00
_cell.angle_beta   90.00
_cell.angle_gamma   90.00
#
_symmetry.space_group_name_H-M   'P 1'
#
loop_
_entity.id
_entity.type
_entity.pdbx_description
1 polymer ?
#
loop_
_entity_poly.entity_id
_entity_poly.type
_entity_poly.pdbx_seq_one_letter_code
_entity_poly.pdbx_strand_id
1 'polypeptide(L)'
;HLAMTGGMAAGDSLIQQMLGHGVAAKVSARLGEGVLNGLLTARLGLAAIEVARPLPFTALAKPALADLVPDLIARRNAADDDEPSAKN
;
A
#
# COMPACT_ATOMS: atom_id res chain seq x y z
N HIS A 1 33.80 -19.92 25.79
CA HIS A 1 32.56 -19.11 25.88
C HIS A 1 32.67 -17.75 25.22
N LEU A 2 33.79 -17.01 25.33
CA LEU A 2 33.96 -15.70 24.66
C LEU A 2 33.67 -15.66 23.15
N ALA A 3 34.01 -16.71 22.37
CA ALA A 3 33.67 -16.77 20.95
C ALA A 3 32.18 -17.03 20.68
N MET A 4 31.53 -17.85 21.52
CA MET A 4 30.09 -18.15 21.42
C MET A 4 29.24 -16.96 21.88
N THR A 5 29.69 -16.26 22.92
CA THR A 5 29.04 -15.04 23.43
C THR A 5 29.33 -13.82 22.55
N GLY A 6 30.51 -13.71 21.94
CA GLY A 6 30.87 -12.62 21.03
C GLY A 6 30.10 -12.67 19.70
N GLY A 7 29.87 -13.87 19.16
CA GLY A 7 29.07 -14.07 17.94
C GLY A 7 27.57 -13.80 18.17
N MET A 8 27.02 -14.25 19.30
CA MET A 8 25.62 -13.96 19.66
C MET A 8 25.40 -12.48 19.98
N ALA A 9 26.34 -11.79 20.63
CA ALA A 9 26.23 -10.36 20.92
C ALA A 9 26.29 -9.49 19.65
N ALA A 10 27.15 -9.82 18.70
CA ALA A 10 27.20 -9.12 17.41
C ALA A 10 25.96 -9.42 16.55
N GLY A 11 25.47 -10.67 16.58
CA GLY A 11 24.26 -11.09 15.88
C GLY A 11 23.00 -10.39 16.41
N ASP A 12 22.84 -10.29 17.73
CA ASP A 12 21.73 -9.58 18.37
C ASP A 12 21.75 -8.09 18.03
N SER A 13 22.91 -7.43 18.07
CA SER A 13 23.03 -6.02 17.69
C SER A 13 22.74 -5.75 16.20
N LEU A 14 23.16 -6.65 15.31
CA LEU A 14 22.85 -6.59 13.86
C LEU A 14 21.37 -6.84 13.59
N ILE A 15 20.77 -7.81 14.26
CA ILE A 15 19.33 -8.09 14.18
C ILE A 15 18.54 -6.90 14.71
N GLN A 16 18.91 -6.34 15.86
CA GLN A 16 18.24 -5.19 16.45
C GLN A 16 18.35 -3.94 15.56
N GLN A 17 19.48 -3.75 14.86
CA GLN A 17 19.68 -2.65 13.92
C GLN A 17 18.95 -2.88 12.58
N MET A 18 18.89 -4.13 12.09
CA MET A 18 18.17 -4.52 10.88
C MET A 18 16.65 -4.56 11.07
N LEU A 19 16.14 -5.12 12.17
CA LEU A 19 14.71 -5.11 12.52
C LEU A 19 14.22 -3.70 12.85
N GLY A 20 15.03 -2.90 13.56
CA GLY A 20 14.64 -1.56 13.98
C GLY A 20 14.63 -0.53 12.84
N HIS A 21 15.63 -0.56 11.96
CA HIS A 21 15.79 0.47 10.91
C HIS A 21 15.66 -0.10 9.49
N GLY A 22 16.19 -1.29 9.21
CA GLY A 22 16.22 -1.86 7.86
C GLY A 22 14.87 -2.40 7.37
N VAL A 23 14.15 -3.14 8.22
CA VAL A 23 12.82 -3.69 7.89
C VAL A 23 11.80 -2.56 7.79
N ALA A 24 11.78 -1.65 8.75
CA ALA A 24 10.92 -0.47 8.71
C ALA A 24 11.20 0.39 7.46
N ALA A 25 12.47 0.63 7.12
CA ALA A 25 12.84 1.35 5.90
C ALA A 25 12.39 0.63 4.62
N LYS A 26 12.55 -0.69 4.55
CA LYS A 26 12.15 -1.47 3.36
C LYS A 26 10.62 -1.54 3.21
N VAL A 27 9.88 -1.72 4.30
CA VAL A 27 8.41 -1.68 4.30
C VAL A 27 7.91 -0.28 3.94
N SER A 28 8.50 0.77 4.51
CA SER A 28 8.18 2.16 4.21
C SER A 28 8.44 2.49 2.74
N ALA A 29 9.59 2.07 2.19
CA ALA A 29 9.91 2.25 0.78
C ALA A 29 8.88 1.57 -0.13
N ARG A 30 8.48 0.33 0.16
CA ARG A 30 7.47 -0.39 -0.63
C ARG A 30 6.07 0.20 -0.51
N LEU A 31 5.69 0.67 0.68
CA LEU A 31 4.45 1.43 0.87
C LEU A 31 4.48 2.75 0.09
N GLY A 32 5.62 3.45 0.10
CA GLY A 32 5.82 4.69 -0.65
C GLY A 32 5.69 4.48 -2.15
N GLU A 33 6.36 3.47 -2.71
CA GLU A 33 6.25 3.10 -4.13
C GLU A 33 4.81 2.74 -4.52
N GLY A 34 4.11 1.97 -3.67
CA GLY A 34 2.70 1.60 -3.89
C GLY A 34 1.75 2.80 -3.88
N VAL A 35 1.88 3.69 -2.89
CA VAL A 35 1.06 4.90 -2.78
C VAL A 35 1.33 5.85 -3.94
N LEU A 36 2.60 6.06 -4.29
CA LEU A 36 2.99 7.00 -5.35
C LEU A 36 2.48 6.53 -6.72
N ASN A 37 2.64 5.24 -7.02
CA ASN A 37 2.11 4.66 -8.25
C ASN A 37 0.58 4.67 -8.26
N GLY A 38 -0.07 4.34 -7.14
CA GLY A 38 -1.53 4.39 -7.01
C GLY A 38 -2.10 5.78 -7.24
N LEU A 39 -1.44 6.83 -6.72
CA LEU A 39 -1.83 8.21 -6.94
C LEU A 39 -1.74 8.62 -8.42
N LEU A 40 -0.66 8.23 -9.10
CA LEU A 40 -0.48 8.49 -10.53
C LEU A 40 -1.56 7.79 -11.36
N THR A 41 -1.85 6.52 -11.07
CA THR A 41 -2.92 5.76 -11.73
C THR A 41 -4.28 6.38 -11.48
N ALA A 42 -4.58 6.80 -10.24
CA ALA A 42 -5.84 7.46 -9.92
C ALA A 42 -6.01 8.78 -10.70
N ARG A 43 -4.95 9.58 -10.80
CA ARG A 43 -4.96 10.82 -11.61
C ARG A 43 -5.18 10.54 -13.09
N LEU A 44 -4.50 9.53 -13.64
CA LEU A 44 -4.71 9.11 -15.03
C LEU A 44 -6.15 8.62 -15.25
N GLY A 45 -6.71 7.86 -14.32
CA GLY A 45 -8.10 7.40 -14.38
C GLY A 45 -9.10 8.55 -14.38
N LEU A 46 -8.90 9.57 -13.52
CA LEU A 46 -9.74 10.77 -13.51
C LEU A 46 -9.64 11.54 -14.83
N ALA A 47 -8.43 11.73 -15.38
CA ALA A 47 -8.26 12.36 -16.69
C ALA A 47 -8.92 11.55 -17.81
N ALA A 48 -8.83 10.22 -17.76
CA ALA A 48 -9.50 9.33 -18.71
C ALA A 48 -11.03 9.46 -18.63
N ILE A 49 -11.60 9.57 -17.44
CA ILE A 49 -13.04 9.80 -17.24
C ILE A 49 -13.46 11.14 -17.88
N GLU A 50 -12.65 12.19 -17.73
CA GLU A 50 -12.92 13.49 -18.34
C GLU A 50 -12.83 13.44 -19.87
N VAL A 51 -11.81 12.77 -20.42
CA VAL A 51 -11.58 12.68 -21.88
C VAL A 51 -12.58 11.78 -22.57
N ALA A 52 -12.94 10.65 -21.96
CA ALA A 52 -13.86 9.69 -22.55
C ALA A 52 -15.32 10.16 -22.52
N ARG A 53 -15.65 11.23 -21.78
CA ARG A 53 -17.03 11.71 -21.64
C ARG A 53 -17.39 12.76 -22.70
N PRO A 54 -18.42 12.49 -23.53
CA PRO A 54 -18.90 13.47 -24.51
C PRO A 54 -19.82 14.55 -23.91
N LEU A 55 -20.37 14.33 -22.71
CA LEU A 55 -21.35 15.22 -22.06
C LEU A 55 -20.80 15.80 -20.75
N PRO A 56 -21.05 17.10 -20.47
CA PRO A 56 -20.56 17.75 -19.26
C PRO A 56 -21.15 17.15 -17.97
N PHE A 57 -20.45 17.32 -16.86
CA PHE A 57 -20.90 16.91 -15.53
C PHE A 57 -22.02 17.85 -15.05
N THR A 58 -23.27 17.57 -15.45
CA THR A 58 -24.44 18.39 -15.09
C THR A 58 -25.31 17.76 -14.01
N ALA A 59 -25.33 16.43 -13.92
CA ALA A 59 -26.21 15.68 -13.01
C ALA A 59 -25.54 15.31 -11.67
N LEU A 60 -24.22 15.09 -11.67
CA LEU A 60 -23.43 14.68 -10.50
C LEU A 60 -22.14 15.47 -10.45
N ALA A 61 -21.60 15.63 -9.24
CA ALA A 61 -20.31 16.24 -9.02
C ALA A 61 -19.21 15.49 -9.79
N LYS A 62 -18.19 16.24 -10.22
CA LYS A 62 -17.01 15.66 -10.87
C LYS A 62 -16.26 14.78 -9.87
N PRO A 63 -15.94 13.52 -10.22
CA PRO A 63 -15.23 12.63 -9.33
C PRO A 63 -13.86 13.23 -9.00
N ALA A 64 -13.53 13.25 -7.72
CA ALA A 64 -12.26 13.72 -7.21
C ALA A 64 -11.48 12.56 -6.61
N LEU A 65 -10.17 12.77 -6.47
CA LEU A 65 -9.28 11.80 -5.84
C LEU A 65 -9.71 11.45 -4.39
N ALA A 66 -10.26 12.41 -3.66
CA ALA A 66 -10.74 12.22 -2.29
C ALA A 66 -11.90 11.23 -2.20
N ASP A 67 -12.75 11.18 -3.24
CA ASP A 67 -13.91 10.28 -3.30
C ASP A 67 -13.49 8.82 -3.49
N LEU A 68 -12.28 8.59 -4.02
CA LEU A 68 -11.74 7.25 -4.26
C LEU A 68 -11.24 6.57 -2.97
N VAL A 69 -10.85 7.34 -1.95
CA VAL A 69 -10.29 6.80 -0.69
C VAL A 69 -11.27 5.89 0.06
N PRO A 70 -12.52 6.32 0.37
CA PRO A 70 -13.48 5.45 1.07
C PRO A 70 -13.83 4.20 0.27
N ASP A 71 -14.01 4.33 -1.04
CA ASP A 71 -14.29 3.20 -1.94
C ASP A 71 -13.14 2.19 -1.94
N LEU A 72 -11.89 2.64 -2.02
CA LEU A 72 -10.72 1.76 -1.97
C LEU A 72 -10.62 1.00 -0.64
N ILE A 73 -10.90 1.67 0.48
CA ILE A 73 -10.91 1.03 1.81
C ILE A 73 -12.03 -0.01 1.91
N ALA A 74 -13.24 0.34 1.47
CA ALA A 74 -14.37 -0.58 1.46
C ALA A 74 -14.10 -1.82 0.58
N ARG A 75 -13.49 -1.62 -0.60
CA ARG A 75 -13.13 -2.72 -1.51
C ARG A 75 -12.02 -3.61 -0.98
N ARG A 76 -11.03 -3.04 -0.28
CA ARG A 76 -10.00 -3.84 0.40
C ARG A 76 -10.65 -4.78 1.42
N ASN A 77 -11.53 -4.26 2.26
CA ASN A 77 -12.18 -5.06 3.29
C ASN A 77 -13.06 -6.17 2.68
N ALA A 78 -13.79 -5.87 1.60
CA ALA A 78 -14.57 -6.89 0.89
C ALA A 78 -13.69 -7.98 0.24
N ALA A 79 -12.50 -7.63 -0.26
CA ALA A 79 -11.57 -8.60 -0.83
C ALA A 79 -10.94 -9.52 0.24
N ASP A 80 -10.76 -9.04 1.47
CA ASP A 80 -10.29 -9.84 2.61
C ASP A 80 -11.37 -10.84 3.09
N ASP A 81 -12.65 -10.55 2.86
CA ASP A 81 -13.78 -11.41 3.23
C ASP A 81 -14.07 -12.54 2.21
N ASP A 82 -13.54 -12.44 0.99
CA ASP A 82 -13.68 -13.40 -0.12
C ASP A 82 -12.52 -14.43 -0.19
N GLU A 83 -11.81 -14.68 0.91
CA GLU A 83 -10.83 -15.78 0.98
C GLU A 83 -11.58 -17.13 0.93
N PRO A 84 -11.36 -17.98 -0.10
CA PRO A 84 -12.14 -19.19 -0.26
C PRO A 84 -11.78 -20.14 0.89
N SER A 85 -12.79 -20.46 1.70
CA SER A 85 -12.78 -21.62 2.60
C SER A 85 -12.41 -22.87 1.79
N ALA A 86 -11.11 -23.14 1.72
CA ALA A 86 -10.57 -24.43 1.32
C ALA A 86 -10.95 -25.40 2.44
N LYS A 87 -12.14 -25.98 2.31
CA LYS A 87 -12.60 -27.12 3.11
C LYS A 87 -11.60 -28.27 2.93
N ASN A 88 -10.89 -28.59 4.00
CA ASN A 88 -10.28 -29.91 4.22
C ASN A 88 -11.37 -30.94 4.55
#